data_AF-A0A4Z2EQQ3-F1
#
_entry.id   AF-A0A4Z2EQQ3-F1
#
_cell.length_a   1.000
_cell.length_b   1.000
_cell.length_c   1.000
_cell.angle_alpha   90.00
_cell.angle_beta   90.00
_cell.angle_gamma   90.00
#
_symmetry.space_group_name_H-M   'P 1'
#
loop_
_entity.id
_entity.type
_entity.pdbx_description
1 polymer ?
#
loop_
_entity_poly.entity_id
_entity_poly.type
_entity_poly.pdbx_seq_one_letter_code
_entity_poly.pdbx_strand_id
1 'polypeptide(L)'
;MVKVTELSEPTDVVPVSKRVVKVRLEKSSSSLDLNDPVVMKDLLKKLKQRLKEQGLNDDIKLSWKKQSDGKVFHKEEKKNKKRRDEL
;
A
#
# COMPACT_ATOMS: atom_id res chain seq x y z
N MET A 1 57.89 0.38 -1.20
CA MET A 1 57.31 1.71 -1.48
C MET A 1 55.85 1.50 -1.86
N VAL A 2 54.95 2.07 -1.07
CA VAL A 2 53.48 2.25 -1.20
C VAL A 2 52.58 1.07 -1.64
N LYS A 3 51.82 0.54 -0.68
CA LYS A 3 50.51 -0.11 -0.91
C LYS A 3 49.47 1.01 -1.10
N VAL A 4 48.78 1.02 -2.23
CA VAL A 4 47.62 1.90 -2.46
C VAL A 4 46.37 1.07 -2.22
N THR A 5 45.85 1.13 -0.99
CA THR A 5 44.50 0.67 -0.67
C THR A 5 43.58 1.84 -0.95
N GLU A 6 42.95 1.84 -2.12
CA GLU A 6 41.83 2.72 -2.43
C GLU A 6 40.63 2.26 -1.60
N LEU A 7 40.44 2.89 -0.44
CA LEU A 7 39.25 2.73 0.39
C LEU A 7 38.12 3.54 -0.26
N SER A 8 37.45 2.97 -1.25
CA SER A 8 36.14 3.47 -1.66
C SER A 8 35.13 3.10 -0.57
N GLU A 9 34.58 4.11 0.10
CA GLU A 9 33.50 3.94 1.07
C GLU A 9 32.37 3.13 0.42
N PRO A 10 31.94 1.97 0.97
CA PRO A 10 30.73 1.34 0.51
C PRO A 10 29.58 2.25 0.93
N THR A 11 29.00 2.97 -0.03
CA THR A 11 27.69 3.59 0.17
C THR A 11 26.73 2.47 0.51
N ASP A 12 26.35 2.36 1.78
CA ASP A 12 25.35 1.43 2.27
C ASP A 12 23.98 1.84 1.68
N VAL A 13 23.77 1.49 0.42
CA VAL A 13 22.48 1.62 -0.26
C VAL A 13 21.56 0.59 0.36
N VAL A 14 20.90 0.96 1.46
CA VAL A 14 19.86 0.17 2.08
C VAL A 14 18.82 -0.17 1.00
N PRO A 15 18.64 -1.45 0.62
CA PRO A 15 17.74 -1.81 -0.45
C PRO A 15 16.28 -1.49 -0.06
N VAL A 16 15.72 -0.44 -0.64
CA VAL A 16 14.33 -0.05 -0.41
C VAL A 16 13.41 -1.01 -1.17
N SER A 17 12.82 -1.95 -0.45
CA SER A 17 11.80 -2.85 -0.98
C SER A 17 10.44 -2.15 -1.04
N LYS A 18 9.84 -2.05 -2.23
CA LYS A 18 8.46 -1.58 -2.42
C LYS A 18 7.52 -2.76 -2.60
N ARG A 19 6.44 -2.81 -1.84
CA ARG A 19 5.37 -3.81 -1.96
C ARG A 19 4.03 -3.11 -2.12
N VAL A 20 3.16 -3.69 -2.98
CA VAL A 20 1.79 -3.21 -3.17
C VAL A 20 0.85 -4.29 -2.68
N VAL A 21 -0.09 -3.91 -1.81
CA VAL A 21 -1.10 -4.81 -1.26
C VAL A 21 -2.49 -4.30 -1.61
N LYS A 22 -3.43 -5.23 -1.86
CA LYS A 22 -4.84 -4.91 -2.06
C LYS A 22 -5.57 -4.95 -0.72
N VAL A 23 -6.25 -3.87 -0.37
CA VAL A 23 -7.07 -3.78 0.85
C VAL A 23 -8.55 -3.85 0.46
N ARG A 24 -9.33 -4.64 1.20
CA ARG A 24 -10.80 -4.66 1.12
C ARG A 24 -11.35 -4.17 2.44
N LEU A 25 -12.33 -3.28 2.38
CA LEU A 25 -12.96 -2.66 3.55
C LEU A 25 -14.46 -2.89 3.46
N GLU A 26 -15.06 -3.29 4.58
CA GLU A 26 -16.50 -3.36 4.73
C GLU A 26 -16.99 -2.07 5.40
N LYS A 27 -17.97 -1.40 4.78
CA LYS A 27 -18.52 -0.14 5.31
C LYS A 27 -19.78 -0.46 6.11
N SER A 28 -19.81 -0.04 7.37
CA SER A 28 -21.02 -0.13 8.20
C SER A 28 -22.09 0.90 7.79
N SER A 29 -21.69 2.01 7.16
CA SER A 29 -22.59 3.04 6.63
C SER A 29 -22.38 3.26 5.13
N SER A 30 -23.48 3.45 4.40
CA SER A 30 -23.45 3.79 2.97
C SER A 30 -22.92 5.20 2.71
N SER A 31 -23.11 6.14 3.66
CA SER A 31 -22.74 7.56 3.53
C SER A 31 -21.24 7.83 3.68
N LEU A 32 -20.47 6.88 4.22
CA LEU A 32 -19.03 7.05 4.38
C LEU A 32 -18.33 7.01 3.00
N ASP A 33 -17.70 8.12 2.62
CA ASP A 33 -16.82 8.18 1.46
C ASP A 33 -15.39 7.77 1.85
N LEU A 34 -14.94 6.65 1.30
CA LEU A 34 -13.57 6.16 1.52
C LEU A 34 -12.53 6.94 0.71
N ASN A 35 -12.97 7.71 -0.30
CA ASN A 35 -12.09 8.58 -1.07
C ASN A 35 -11.98 10.00 -0.51
N ASP A 36 -12.59 10.27 0.65
CA ASP A 36 -12.34 11.50 1.38
C ASP A 36 -10.88 11.54 1.91
N PRO A 37 -10.14 12.64 1.72
CA PRO A 37 -8.74 12.74 2.13
C PRO A 37 -8.50 12.51 3.63
N VAL A 38 -9.43 12.94 4.49
CA VAL A 38 -9.33 12.76 5.94
C VAL A 38 -9.53 11.28 6.29
N VAL A 39 -10.55 10.65 5.69
CA VAL A 39 -10.82 9.21 5.87
C VAL A 39 -9.63 8.36 5.42
N MET A 40 -9.07 8.65 4.23
CA MET A 40 -7.89 7.95 3.72
C MET A 40 -6.68 8.07 4.64
N LYS A 41 -6.45 9.26 5.20
CA LYS A 41 -5.34 9.52 6.13
C LYS A 41 -5.49 8.70 7.41
N ASP A 42 -6.70 8.63 7.95
CA ASP A 42 -6.97 7.88 9.18
C ASP A 42 -6.89 6.37 8.97
N LEU A 43 -7.33 5.87 7.81
CA LEU A 43 -7.13 4.47 7.42
C LEU A 43 -5.64 4.10 7.31
N LEU A 44 -4.80 4.96 6.71
CA LEU A 44 -3.35 4.72 6.66
C LEU A 44 -2.71 4.69 8.04
N LYS A 45 -3.13 5.58 8.96
CA LYS A 45 -2.65 5.55 10.35
C LYS A 45 -3.01 4.24 11.02
N LYS A 46 -4.27 3.79 10.88
CA LYS A 46 -4.74 2.52 11.47
C LYS A 46 -4.01 1.31 10.88
N LEU A 47 -3.76 1.30 9.57
CA LEU A 47 -2.97 0.26 8.92
C LEU A 47 -1.51 0.27 9.42
N LYS A 48 -0.89 1.46 9.51
CA LYS A 48 0.48 1.59 10.03
C LYS A 48 0.58 1.04 11.45
N GLN A 49 -0.37 1.39 12.32
CA GLN A 49 -0.40 0.89 13.69
C GLN A 49 -0.49 -0.65 13.75
N ARG A 50 -1.38 -1.26 12.96
CA ARG A 50 -1.50 -2.73 12.90
C ARG A 50 -0.23 -3.41 12.39
N LEU A 51 0.46 -2.81 11.42
CA LEU A 51 1.73 -3.35 10.94
C LEU A 51 2.81 -3.29 12.03
N LYS A 52 2.88 -2.18 12.78
CA LYS A 52 3.79 -2.07 13.93
C LYS A 52 3.50 -3.12 15.00
N GLU A 53 2.22 -3.35 15.33
CA GLU A 53 1.79 -4.39 16.27
C GLU A 53 2.19 -5.80 15.80
N GLN A 54 2.36 -6.01 14.49
CA GLN A 54 2.86 -7.26 13.90
C GLN A 54 4.40 -7.35 13.81
N GLY A 55 5.12 -6.36 14.36
CA GLY A 55 6.59 -6.34 14.38
C GLY A 55 7.25 -5.73 13.13
N LEU A 56 6.49 -5.04 12.28
CA LEU A 56 7.09 -4.27 11.18
C LEU A 56 7.76 -2.99 11.71
N ASN A 57 8.91 -2.63 11.12
CA ASN A 57 9.70 -1.47 11.52
C ASN A 57 8.95 -0.13 11.31
N ASP A 58 9.23 0.85 12.17
CA ASP A 58 8.60 2.17 12.24
C ASP A 58 8.88 3.05 11.01
N ASP A 59 9.99 2.78 10.33
CA ASP A 59 10.47 3.48 9.13
C ASP A 59 9.62 3.22 7.89
N ILE A 60 8.59 2.36 7.99
CA ILE A 60 7.68 2.11 6.89
C ILE A 60 6.90 3.38 6.51
N LYS A 61 6.99 3.69 5.22
CA LYS A 61 6.20 4.71 4.53
C LYS A 61 5.05 4.01 3.79
N LEU A 62 3.82 4.38 4.13
CA LEU A 62 2.61 3.90 3.46
C LEU A 62 1.98 5.03 2.65
N SER A 63 1.49 4.69 1.47
CA SER A 63 0.76 5.59 0.60
C SER A 63 -0.30 4.82 -0.16
N TRP A 64 -1.43 5.47 -0.44
CA TRP A 64 -2.40 4.92 -1.36
C TRP A 64 -1.93 5.05 -2.80
N LYS A 65 -2.12 3.99 -3.59
CA LYS A 65 -1.90 4.03 -5.04
C LYS A 65 -3.21 4.47 -5.70
N LYS A 66 -3.20 5.62 -6.36
CA LYS A 66 -4.30 6.05 -7.23
C LYS A 66 -4.35 5.17 -8.47
N GLN A 67 -5.56 4.82 -8.91
CA GLN A 67 -5.78 4.18 -10.19
C GLN A 67 -5.82 5.23 -11.31
N SER A 68 -6.01 4.78 -12.55
CA SER A 68 -6.09 5.64 -13.73
C SER A 68 -7.23 6.67 -13.67
N ASP A 69 -8.28 6.39 -12.88
CA ASP A 69 -9.41 7.28 -12.66
C ASP A 69 -9.20 8.30 -11.52
N GLY A 70 -8.01 8.30 -10.92
CA GLY A 70 -7.66 9.19 -9.81
C GLY A 70 -8.19 8.76 -8.44
N LYS A 71 -8.99 7.68 -8.36
CA LYS A 71 -9.53 7.14 -7.11
C LYS A 71 -8.64 6.05 -6.54
N VAL A 72 -8.80 5.80 -5.24
CA VAL A 72 -8.08 4.73 -4.52
C VAL A 72 -9.02 3.56 -4.25
N PHE A 73 -10.24 3.86 -3.78
CA PHE A 73 -11.22 2.87 -3.40
C PHE A 73 -12.36 2.81 -4.40
N HIS A 74 -12.68 1.59 -4.81
CA HIS A 74 -13.78 1.26 -5.69
C HIS A 74 -14.74 0.33 -4.96
N LYS A 75 -16.04 0.52 -5.18
CA LYS A 75 -17.03 -0.44 -4.70
C LYS A 75 -16.79 -1.75 -5.43
N GLU A 76 -16.65 -2.83 -4.69
CA GLU A 76 -16.52 -4.15 -5.29
C GLU A 76 -17.87 -4.56 -5.88
N GLU A 77 -17.94 -4.65 -7.21
CA GLU A 77 -19.11 -5.18 -7.87
C GLU A 77 -19.17 -6.70 -7.67
N LYS A 78 -20.32 -7.20 -7.22
CA LYS A 78 -20.60 -8.63 -7.25
C LYS A 78 -20.74 -9.03 -8.72
N LYS A 79 -19.69 -9.61 -9.30
CA LYS A 79 -19.80 -10.25 -10.62
C LYS A 79 -20.80 -11.42 -10.51
N ASN A 80 -22.04 -11.20 -10.93
CA ASN A 80 -22.93 -12.29 -11.30
C ASN A 80 -22.29 -12.97 -12.52
N LYS A 81 -21.62 -14.10 -12.30
CA LYS A 81 -21.06 -14.94 -13.34
C LYS A 81 -22.22 -15.59 -14.12
N LYS A 82 -22.88 -14.83 -15.00
CA LYS A 82 -23.72 -15.40 -16.05
C LYS A 82 -22.77 -16.18 -16.94
N ARG A 83 -22.76 -17.51 -16.78
CA ARG A 83 -22.03 -18.42 -17.65
C ARG A 83 -22.46 -18.13 -19.08
N ARG A 84 -21.50 -17.74 -19.90
CA ARG A 84 -21.63 -17.63 -21.34
C ARG A 84 -21.07 -18.95 -21.90
N ASP A 85 -21.72 -20.04 -21.53
CA ASP A 85 -21.40 -21.41 -21.94
C ASP A 85 -22.67 -22.05 -22.55
N GLU A 86 -23.24 -21.42 -23.57
CA GLU A 86 -24.15 -22.08 -24.52
C GLU A 86 -23.81 -21.51 -25.90
N LEU A 87 -22.85 -22.17 -26.57
CA LEU A 87 -22.66 -22.15 -28.02
C LEU A 87 -23.06 -23.54 -28.52
#